data_AF-A0A846W8M0-F1
#
_entry.id   AF-A0A846W8M0-F1
#
_cell.length_a   1.000
_cell.length_b   1.000
_cell.length_c   1.000
_cell.angle_alpha   90.00
_cell.angle_beta   90.00
_cell.angle_gamma   90.00
#
_symmetry.space_group_name_H-M   'P 1'
#
loop_
_entity.id
_entity.type
_entity.pdbx_description
1 polymer ?
#
loop_
_entity_poly.entity_id
_entity_poly.type
_entity_poly.pdbx_seq_one_letter_code
_entity_poly.pdbx_strand_id
1 'polypeptide(L)'
;MSYTQGGNDGRTVTSIPLTDANPPGSASIGSLVRDATEQLSTLVRAEVALAKAEVTGEVKKGLTGSVFFILALTILLFSSFFFFFFLAELLDVWLYRWAAFLIVFTLMVLATALLAFLGYRKVKKLKAPEKTIGSLKQSAEVLPQALAHREHTPSLEKAKN
;
A
#
# COMPACT_ATOMS: atom_id res chain seq x y z
N MET A 1 -34.78 -42.43 69.09
CA MET A 1 -36.18 -42.01 68.90
C MET A 1 -36.18 -40.61 68.29
N SER A 2 -37.03 -40.37 67.28
CA SER A 2 -37.42 -39.08 66.65
C SER A 2 -36.54 -38.53 65.49
N TYR A 3 -37.23 -38.19 64.39
CA TYR A 3 -36.75 -37.72 63.09
C TYR A 3 -36.42 -36.21 63.05
N THR A 4 -35.49 -35.79 62.18
CA THR A 4 -35.51 -34.46 61.57
C THR A 4 -35.06 -34.47 60.11
N GLN A 5 -35.91 -33.85 59.31
CA GLN A 5 -35.83 -33.50 57.89
C GLN A 5 -34.81 -32.39 57.63
N GLY A 6 -34.10 -32.42 56.48
CA GLY A 6 -33.32 -31.26 56.03
C GLY A 6 -32.65 -31.40 54.67
N GLY A 7 -33.14 -30.65 53.68
CA GLY A 7 -32.30 -29.98 52.67
C GLY A 7 -31.92 -30.78 51.43
N ASN A 8 -32.71 -30.64 50.37
CA ASN A 8 -32.28 -30.96 49.00
C ASN A 8 -31.51 -29.74 48.46
N ASP A 9 -30.19 -29.74 48.59
CA ASP A 9 -29.34 -28.62 48.20
C ASP A 9 -29.18 -28.58 46.68
N GLY A 10 -30.14 -27.92 46.05
CA GLY A 10 -30.17 -27.62 44.63
C GLY A 10 -28.89 -26.91 44.20
N ARG A 11 -28.12 -27.61 43.37
CA ARG A 11 -26.97 -27.07 42.63
C ARG A 11 -27.37 -25.77 41.95
N THR A 12 -26.86 -24.65 42.45
CA THR A 12 -27.01 -23.32 41.84
C THR A 12 -26.15 -23.27 40.58
N VAL A 13 -26.77 -23.58 39.44
CA VAL A 13 -26.17 -23.38 38.12
C VAL A 13 -26.01 -21.88 37.92
N THR A 14 -24.77 -21.43 37.78
CA THR A 14 -24.40 -20.06 37.41
C THR A 14 -25.12 -19.69 36.12
N SER A 15 -26.19 -18.90 36.24
CA SER A 15 -26.90 -18.35 35.10
C SER A 15 -25.98 -17.37 34.38
N ILE A 16 -25.57 -17.73 33.17
CA ILE A 16 -25.00 -16.78 32.19
C ILE A 16 -25.97 -15.59 32.14
N PRO A 17 -25.53 -14.34 32.33
CA PRO A 17 -26.37 -13.20 32.06
C PRO A 17 -26.61 -13.17 30.55
N LEU A 18 -27.73 -13.73 30.12
CA LEU A 18 -28.32 -13.44 28.82
C LEU A 18 -28.81 -12.00 28.90
N THR A 19 -27.93 -11.04 28.63
CA THR A 19 -28.40 -9.73 28.20
C THR A 19 -29.12 -9.98 26.88
N ASP A 20 -30.46 -9.92 26.91
CA ASP A 20 -31.31 -10.11 25.75
C ASP A 20 -30.80 -9.24 24.60
N ALA A 21 -30.19 -9.90 23.62
CA ALA A 21 -29.98 -9.30 22.32
C ALA A 21 -31.36 -9.21 21.65
N ASN A 22 -32.02 -8.07 21.87
CA ASN A 22 -33.16 -7.53 21.12
C ASN A 22 -34.47 -8.37 21.17
N PRO A 23 -35.57 -7.82 21.72
CA PRO A 23 -36.85 -8.54 21.77
C PRO A 23 -37.39 -8.85 20.36
N PRO A 24 -37.87 -10.08 20.11
CA PRO A 24 -38.40 -10.46 18.81
C PRO A 24 -39.78 -9.81 18.61
N GLY A 25 -39.81 -8.64 17.97
CA GLY A 25 -41.08 -7.95 17.69
C GLY A 25 -41.03 -6.64 16.92
N SER A 26 -39.85 -6.02 16.75
CA SER A 26 -39.77 -4.69 16.08
C SER A 26 -38.49 -4.44 15.27
N ALA A 27 -37.79 -5.49 14.82
CA ALA A 27 -36.76 -5.33 13.79
C ALA A 27 -37.45 -5.08 12.44
N SER A 28 -37.66 -3.81 12.10
CA SER A 28 -38.10 -3.44 10.76
C SER A 28 -37.02 -3.82 9.74
N ILE A 29 -37.40 -4.06 8.48
CA ILE A 29 -36.44 -4.26 7.38
C ILE A 29 -35.38 -3.13 7.35
N GLY A 30 -35.76 -1.92 7.73
CA GLY A 30 -34.86 -0.77 7.84
C GLY A 30 -33.78 -0.90 8.93
N SER A 31 -34.07 -1.54 10.06
CA SER A 31 -33.06 -1.77 11.11
C SER A 31 -32.07 -2.88 10.72
N LEU A 32 -32.55 -3.94 10.05
CA LEU A 32 -31.70 -5.02 9.52
C LEU A 32 -30.70 -4.51 8.46
N VAL A 33 -31.17 -3.66 7.54
CA VAL A 33 -30.29 -3.05 6.52
C VAL A 33 -29.28 -2.10 7.15
N ARG A 34 -29.69 -1.33 8.16
CA ARG A 34 -28.80 -0.44 8.90
C ARG A 34 -27.68 -1.23 9.58
N ASP A 35 -28.04 -2.25 10.34
CA ASP A 35 -27.08 -3.07 11.10
C ASP A 35 -26.12 -3.83 10.15
N ALA A 36 -26.63 -4.38 9.04
CA ALA A 36 -25.81 -5.04 8.02
C ALA A 36 -24.83 -4.06 7.35
N THR A 37 -25.26 -2.83 7.07
CA THR A 37 -24.40 -1.78 6.49
C THR A 37 -23.32 -1.33 7.47
N GLU A 38 -23.64 -1.27 8.76
CA GLU A 38 -22.72 -0.91 9.83
C GLU A 38 -21.65 -1.99 10.06
N GLN A 39 -22.03 -3.27 10.01
CA GLN A 39 -21.09 -4.40 10.04
C GLN A 39 -20.18 -4.43 8.82
N LEU A 40 -20.74 -4.24 7.62
CA LEU A 40 -19.94 -4.17 6.40
C LEU A 40 -18.94 -3.01 6.44
N SER A 41 -19.37 -1.84 6.92
CA SER A 41 -18.49 -0.68 7.10
C SER A 41 -17.36 -0.97 8.08
N THR A 42 -17.64 -1.71 9.15
CA THR A 42 -16.64 -2.15 10.13
C THR A 42 -15.64 -3.12 9.52
N LEU A 43 -16.11 -4.09 8.74
CA LEU A 43 -15.27 -5.07 8.02
C LEU A 43 -14.34 -4.40 7.01
N VAL A 44 -14.88 -3.50 6.17
CA VAL A 44 -14.09 -2.75 5.19
C VAL A 44 -13.04 -1.87 5.90
N ARG A 45 -13.43 -1.18 6.98
CA ARG A 45 -12.51 -0.35 7.76
C ARG A 45 -11.38 -1.18 8.37
N ALA A 46 -11.68 -2.39 8.84
CA ALA A 46 -10.73 -3.33 9.41
C ALA A 46 -9.76 -3.87 8.34
N GLU A 47 -10.27 -4.28 7.17
CA GLU A 47 -9.45 -4.76 6.05
C GLU A 47 -8.49 -3.67 5.57
N VAL A 48 -8.98 -2.43 5.45
CA VAL A 48 -8.14 -1.27 5.10
C VAL A 48 -7.11 -0.97 6.20
N ALA A 49 -7.48 -1.10 7.47
CA ALA A 49 -6.55 -0.89 8.57
C ALA A 49 -5.42 -1.95 8.57
N LEU A 50 -5.76 -3.20 8.28
CA LEU A 50 -4.81 -4.30 8.16
C LEU A 50 -3.87 -4.10 6.96
N ALA A 51 -4.44 -3.88 5.76
CA ALA A 51 -3.66 -3.60 4.55
C ALA A 51 -2.74 -2.39 4.74
N LYS A 52 -3.23 -1.33 5.40
CA LYS A 52 -2.40 -0.17 5.75
C LYS A 52 -1.25 -0.55 6.67
N ALA A 53 -1.48 -1.39 7.69
CA ALA A 53 -0.44 -1.81 8.61
C ALA A 53 0.65 -2.65 7.91
N GLU A 54 0.24 -3.57 7.04
CA GLU A 54 1.14 -4.42 6.26
C GLU A 54 2.00 -3.59 5.29
N VAL A 55 1.35 -2.76 4.46
CA VAL A 55 2.05 -1.88 3.50
C VAL A 55 2.97 -0.89 4.23
N THR A 56 2.53 -0.30 5.36
CA THR A 56 3.37 0.63 6.12
C THR A 56 4.61 -0.08 6.69
N GLY A 57 4.46 -1.33 7.14
CA GLY A 57 5.57 -2.15 7.61
C GLY A 57 6.59 -2.44 6.51
N GLU A 58 6.13 -2.81 5.32
CA GLU A 58 6.99 -3.05 4.16
C GLU A 58 7.69 -1.78 3.69
N VAL A 59 6.97 -0.66 3.59
CA VAL A 59 7.53 0.65 3.22
C VAL A 59 8.61 1.06 4.20
N LYS A 60 8.39 0.90 5.52
CA LYS A 60 9.38 1.23 6.54
C LYS A 60 10.64 0.37 6.41
N LYS A 61 10.49 -0.94 6.18
CA LYS A 61 11.63 -1.85 5.94
C LYS A 61 12.40 -1.46 4.69
N GLY A 62 11.70 -1.17 3.59
CA GLY A 62 12.30 -0.70 2.34
C GLY A 62 13.05 0.62 2.52
N LEU A 63 12.48 1.56 3.28
CA LEU A 63 13.11 2.84 3.58
C LEU A 63 14.38 2.65 4.42
N THR A 64 14.33 1.87 5.50
CA THR A 64 15.52 1.57 6.30
C THR A 64 16.60 0.85 5.48
N GLY A 65 16.22 -0.09 4.61
CA GLY A 65 17.15 -0.73 3.68
C GLY A 65 17.78 0.25 2.68
N SER A 66 17.01 1.23 2.20
CA SER A 66 17.50 2.25 1.27
C SER A 66 18.58 3.16 1.87
N VAL A 67 18.59 3.37 3.19
CA VAL A 67 19.63 4.16 3.87
C VAL A 67 21.01 3.55 3.62
N PHE A 68 21.15 2.23 3.81
CA PHE A 68 22.42 1.54 3.54
C PHE A 68 22.83 1.63 2.08
N PHE A 69 21.88 1.56 1.16
CA PHE A 69 22.17 1.69 -0.27
C PHE A 69 22.62 3.11 -0.63
N ILE A 70 21.98 4.14 -0.08
CA ILE A 70 22.39 5.54 -0.25
C ILE A 70 23.81 5.75 0.30
N LEU A 71 24.10 5.24 1.51
CA LEU A 71 25.42 5.33 2.12
C LEU A 71 26.47 4.59 1.27
N ALA A 72 26.19 3.35 0.84
CA ALA A 72 27.08 2.57 0.01
C ALA A 72 27.38 3.24 -1.34
N LEU A 73 26.35 3.75 -2.03
CA LEU A 73 26.52 4.49 -3.27
C LEU A 73 27.28 5.80 -3.08
N THR A 74 27.04 6.50 -1.96
CA THR A 74 27.78 7.72 -1.63
C THR A 74 29.27 7.41 -1.43
N ILE A 75 29.59 6.40 -0.62
CA ILE A 75 30.97 5.96 -0.41
C ILE A 75 31.59 5.54 -1.74
N LEU A 76 30.92 4.72 -2.54
CA LEU A 76 31.40 4.29 -3.85
C LEU A 76 31.67 5.48 -4.78
N LEU A 77 30.78 6.48 -4.80
CA LEU A 77 30.92 7.69 -5.62
C LEU A 77 32.17 8.49 -5.20
N PHE A 78 32.37 8.73 -3.90
CA PHE A 78 33.58 9.41 -3.41
C PHE A 78 34.85 8.58 -3.61
N SER A 79 34.80 7.28 -3.36
CA SER A 79 35.91 6.35 -3.60
C SER A 79 36.32 6.27 -5.07
N SER A 80 35.39 6.49 -6.00
CA SER A 80 35.68 6.48 -7.43
C SER A 80 36.71 7.56 -7.82
N PHE A 81 36.69 8.74 -7.18
CA PHE A 81 37.72 9.77 -7.41
C PHE A 81 39.11 9.26 -7.08
N PHE A 82 39.27 8.62 -5.92
CA PHE A 82 40.55 8.04 -5.51
C PHE A 82 40.95 6.87 -6.41
N PHE A 83 40.00 6.05 -6.85
CA PHE A 83 40.25 4.93 -7.75
C PHE A 83 40.79 5.41 -9.11
N PHE A 84 40.18 6.43 -9.73
CA PHE A 84 40.66 6.96 -11.00
C PHE A 84 41.99 7.70 -10.86
N PHE A 85 42.21 8.42 -9.76
CA PHE A 85 43.51 9.01 -9.46
C PHE A 85 44.60 7.93 -9.31
N PHE A 86 44.31 6.88 -8.53
CA PHE A 86 45.16 5.71 -8.41
C PHE A 86 45.46 5.07 -9.77
N LEU A 87 44.45 4.93 -10.63
CA LEU A 87 44.63 4.36 -11.96
C LEU A 87 45.54 5.21 -12.85
N ALA A 88 45.41 6.54 -12.76
CA ALA A 88 46.29 7.46 -13.49
C ALA A 88 47.73 7.36 -12.98
N GLU A 89 47.94 7.33 -11.66
CA GLU A 89 49.26 7.17 -11.05
C GLU A 89 49.88 5.80 -11.35
N LEU A 90 49.06 4.75 -11.38
CA LEU A 90 49.50 3.41 -11.77
C LEU A 90 49.99 3.40 -13.22
N LEU A 91 49.28 4.07 -14.14
CA LEU A 91 49.72 4.19 -15.53
C LEU A 91 50.97 5.05 -15.72
N ASP A 92 51.21 6.03 -14.85
CA ASP A 92 52.41 6.87 -14.85
C ASP A 92 53.71 6.07 -14.64
N VAL A 93 53.62 4.85 -14.09
CA VAL A 93 54.77 3.95 -13.95
C VAL A 93 55.36 3.56 -15.33
N TRP A 94 54.53 3.48 -16.37
CA TRP A 94 54.94 3.08 -17.73
C TRP A 94 54.80 4.19 -18.77
N LEU A 95 54.02 5.24 -18.50
CA LEU A 95 53.67 6.30 -19.45
C LEU A 95 54.05 7.67 -18.89
N TYR A 96 54.11 8.68 -19.75
CA TYR A 96 54.20 10.06 -19.27
C TYR A 96 52.94 10.45 -18.51
N ARG A 97 53.10 11.10 -17.35
CA ARG A 97 52.01 11.55 -16.48
C ARG A 97 50.85 12.21 -17.20
N TRP A 98 51.13 13.16 -18.09
CA TRP A 98 50.06 13.84 -18.84
C TRP A 98 49.24 12.87 -19.71
N ALA A 99 49.87 11.86 -20.30
CA ALA A 99 49.22 10.86 -21.13
C ALA A 99 48.40 9.87 -20.29
N ALA A 100 48.93 9.45 -19.13
CA ALA A 100 48.21 8.60 -18.19
C ALA A 100 46.88 9.22 -17.74
N PHE A 101 46.90 10.50 -17.35
CA PHE A 101 45.69 11.22 -16.96
C PHE A 101 44.71 11.42 -18.13
N LEU A 102 45.21 11.67 -19.35
CA LEU A 102 44.37 11.79 -20.54
C LEU A 102 43.65 10.47 -20.85
N ILE A 103 44.35 9.34 -20.78
CA ILE A 103 43.77 8.01 -21.00
C ILE A 103 42.65 7.72 -19.99
N VAL A 104 42.90 7.96 -18.70
CA VAL A 104 41.88 7.76 -17.66
C VAL A 104 40.68 8.69 -17.87
N PHE A 105 40.92 9.96 -18.24
CA PHE A 105 39.86 10.91 -18.56
C PHE A 105 38.99 10.42 -19.72
N THR A 106 39.60 9.96 -20.82
CA THR A 106 38.86 9.41 -21.97
C THR A 106 38.05 8.18 -21.56
N LEU A 107 38.61 7.29 -20.73
CA LEU A 107 37.91 6.14 -20.19
C LEU A 107 36.67 6.56 -19.40
N MET A 108 36.77 7.58 -18.55
CA MET A 108 35.63 8.11 -17.78
C MET A 108 34.54 8.69 -18.68
N VAL A 109 34.91 9.43 -19.73
CA VAL A 109 33.95 9.97 -20.71
C VAL A 109 33.21 8.84 -21.41
N LEU A 110 33.92 7.79 -21.85
CA LEU A 110 33.31 6.62 -22.49
C LEU A 110 32.37 5.86 -21.55
N ALA A 111 32.80 5.63 -20.31
CA ALA A 111 31.97 4.99 -19.29
C ALA A 111 30.70 5.81 -19.02
N THR A 112 30.83 7.13 -18.89
CA THR A 112 29.70 8.06 -18.69
C THR A 112 28.74 8.02 -19.88
N ALA A 113 29.26 8.07 -21.11
CA ALA A 113 28.45 8.00 -22.32
C ALA A 113 27.65 6.68 -22.39
N LEU A 114 28.29 5.56 -22.06
CA LEU A 114 27.65 4.25 -22.04
C LEU A 114 26.54 4.17 -20.98
N LEU A 115 26.83 4.60 -19.74
CA LEU A 115 25.86 4.61 -18.65
C LEU A 115 24.68 5.54 -18.94
N ALA A 116 24.94 6.75 -19.45
CA ALA A 116 23.90 7.69 -19.87
C ALA A 116 23.03 7.12 -20.99
N PHE A 117 23.64 6.45 -21.97
CA PHE A 117 22.91 5.81 -23.07
C PHE A 117 22.03 4.65 -22.57
N LEU A 118 22.56 3.78 -21.71
CA LEU A 118 21.79 2.68 -21.10
C LEU A 118 20.65 3.21 -20.23
N GLY A 119 20.91 4.25 -19.42
CA GLY A 119 19.91 4.95 -18.63
C GLY A 119 18.81 5.55 -19.49
N TYR A 120 19.17 6.27 -20.55
CA TYR A 120 18.24 6.82 -21.52
C TYR A 120 17.37 5.73 -22.17
N ARG A 121 17.96 4.60 -22.59
CA ARG A 121 17.20 3.48 -23.16
C ARG A 121 16.24 2.84 -22.16
N LYS A 122 16.61 2.77 -20.87
CA LYS A 122 15.73 2.26 -19.81
C LYS A 122 14.57 3.22 -19.59
N VAL A 123 14.84 4.50 -19.40
CA VAL A 123 13.81 5.55 -19.22
C VAL A 123 12.87 5.62 -20.41
N LYS A 124 13.38 5.57 -21.65
CA LYS A 124 12.56 5.58 -22.87
C LYS A 124 11.66 4.35 -23.01
N LYS A 125 12.02 3.22 -22.39
CA LYS A 125 11.21 2.00 -22.39
C LYS A 125 10.10 2.00 -21.31
N LEU A 126 10.17 2.89 -20.33
CA LEU A 126 9.08 3.08 -19.37
C LEU A 126 7.91 3.75 -20.11
N LYS A 127 6.94 2.95 -20.54
CA LYS A 127 5.62 3.47 -20.98
C LYS A 127 4.86 3.91 -19.75
N ALA A 128 4.18 5.06 -19.83
CA ALA A 128 3.23 5.47 -18.81
C ALA A 128 2.19 4.34 -18.58
N PRO A 129 1.65 4.16 -17.36
CA PRO A 129 0.66 3.14 -17.08
C PRO A 129 -0.69 3.49 -17.75
N GLU A 130 -0.78 3.27 -19.07
CA GLU A 130 -1.93 3.60 -19.90
C GLU A 130 -3.20 2.90 -19.45
N LYS A 131 -3.08 1.66 -18.94
CA LYS A 131 -4.22 0.91 -18.40
C LYS A 131 -4.80 1.57 -17.14
N THR A 132 -3.95 2.02 -16.22
CA THR A 132 -4.38 2.72 -15.01
C THR A 132 -5.02 4.07 -15.37
N ILE A 133 -4.42 4.81 -16.29
CA ILE A 133 -4.99 6.09 -16.75
C ILE A 133 -6.34 5.86 -17.47
N GLY A 134 -6.46 4.81 -18.27
CA GLY A 134 -7.69 4.42 -18.97
C GLY A 134 -8.81 4.03 -18.01
N SER A 135 -8.53 3.17 -17.03
CA SER A 135 -9.52 2.75 -16.02
C SER A 135 -9.99 3.89 -15.13
N LEU A 136 -9.11 4.86 -14.81
CA LEU A 136 -9.49 6.06 -14.07
C LEU A 136 -10.37 7.00 -14.90
N LYS A 137 -10.09 7.16 -16.19
CA LYS A 137 -10.94 7.93 -17.12
C LYS A 137 -12.32 7.29 -17.29
N GLN A 138 -12.37 5.96 -17.49
CA GLN A 138 -13.64 5.23 -17.61
C GLN A 138 -14.46 5.33 -16.32
N SER A 139 -13.83 5.20 -15.15
CA SER A 139 -14.49 5.37 -13.85
C SER A 139 -15.08 6.77 -13.66
N ALA A 140 -14.35 7.81 -14.10
CA ALA A 140 -14.84 9.19 -14.06
C ALA A 140 -16.00 9.45 -15.03
N GLU A 141 -16.09 8.70 -16.14
CA GLU A 141 -17.14 8.84 -17.15
C GLU A 141 -18.45 8.14 -16.74
N VAL A 142 -18.38 7.04 -15.99
CA VAL A 142 -19.58 6.33 -15.50
C VAL A 142 -20.19 6.95 -14.23
N LEU A 143 -19.42 7.67 -13.42
CA LEU A 143 -19.92 8.31 -12.19
C LEU A 143 -21.09 9.30 -12.46
N PRO A 144 -20.98 10.23 -13.44
CA PRO A 144 -22.07 11.14 -13.79
C PRO A 144 -23.31 10.43 -14.32
N GLN A 145 -23.12 9.34 -15.08
CA GLN A 145 -24.23 8.57 -15.67
C GLN A 145 -25.04 7.82 -14.60
N ALA A 146 -24.34 7.27 -13.59
CA ALA A 146 -24.98 6.62 -12.45
C ALA A 146 -25.75 7.59 -11.54
N LEU A 147 -25.30 8.86 -11.46
CA LEU A 147 -25.99 9.91 -10.72
C LEU A 147 -27.20 10.46 -11.49
N ALA A 148 -27.09 10.64 -12.81
CA ALA A 148 -28.20 11.08 -13.66
C ALA A 148 -29.35 10.07 -13.73
N HIS A 149 -29.06 8.76 -13.63
CA HIS A 149 -30.10 7.72 -13.62
C HIS A 149 -30.90 7.67 -12.30
N ARG A 150 -30.41 8.28 -11.20
CA ARG A 150 -31.15 8.37 -9.94
C ARG A 150 -32.19 9.49 -9.90
N GLU A 151 -32.14 10.47 -10.80
CA GLU A 151 -33.14 11.54 -10.86
C GLU A 151 -34.38 11.16 -11.69
N HIS A 152 -34.30 10.11 -12.52
CA HIS A 152 -35.42 9.55 -13.29
C HIS A 152 -36.06 8.34 -12.61
N THR A 153 -36.42 8.44 -11.33
CA THR A 153 -37.61 7.72 -10.86
C THR A 153 -38.81 8.64 -11.15
N PRO A 154 -39.61 8.39 -12.21
CA PRO A 154 -40.88 9.08 -12.36
C PRO A 154 -41.67 8.82 -11.09
N SER A 155 -41.93 9.88 -10.34
CA SER A 155 -42.84 9.89 -9.22
C SER A 155 -44.10 9.15 -9.64
N LEU A 156 -44.47 8.14 -8.85
CA LEU A 156 -45.76 7.47 -8.91
C LEU A 156 -46.84 8.48 -8.49
N GLU A 157 -47.03 9.51 -9.31
CA GLU A 157 -48.07 10.51 -9.22
C GLU A 157 -49.07 10.23 -10.33
N LYS A 158 -50.32 9.98 -9.93
CA LYS A 158 -51.50 9.63 -10.76
C LYS A 158 -51.68 8.15 -11.11
N ALA A 159 -51.95 7.34 -10.09
CA ALA A 159 -53.09 6.42 -10.16
C ALA A 159 -54.18 6.93 -9.20
N LYS A 160 -54.78 8.06 -9.59
CA LYS A 160 -56.10 8.48 -9.11
C LYS A 160 -57.11 7.87 -10.07
N ASN A 161 -57.85 6.89 -9.60
CA ASN A 161 -59.30 6.72 -9.80
C ASN A 161 -59.80 5.69 -8.79
#